data_AF-A0A0Q8EW98-F1
#
_entry.id   AF-A0A0Q8EW98-F1
#
_cell.length_a   1.000
_cell.length_b   1.000
_cell.length_c   1.000
_cell.angle_alpha   90.00
_cell.angle_beta   90.00
_cell.angle_gamma   90.00
#
_symmetry.space_group_name_H-M   'P 1'
#
loop_
_entity.id
_entity.type
_entity.pdbx_description
1 polymer ?
#
loop_
_entity_poly.entity_id
_entity_poly.type
_entity_poly.pdbx_seq_one_letter_code
_entity_poly.pdbx_strand_id
1 'polypeptide(L)'
;MIKERLARPDIKRGFLLLNLRTQEHLVGFLCELGGTPPEVLDEPELLDYLSSLLRMDLTILKSYPDDSRYVLNVPLCVYYGEGDLMVGQELMPPWGGYSSAGVSIRSWPGGPLHPYDRPAEFAAQRVNDVRASPRLPGSRPTVRQEASWG
;
A
#
# COMPACT_ATOMS: atom_id res chain seq x y z
N MET A 1 -27.87 -0.34 -14.03
CA MET A 1 -27.63 1.06 -13.62
C MET A 1 -26.52 1.17 -12.54
N ILE A 2 -25.46 0.35 -12.62
CA ILE A 2 -24.32 0.37 -11.68
C ILE A 2 -23.06 0.65 -12.50
N LYS A 3 -22.90 1.88 -13.01
CA LYS A 3 -21.74 2.21 -13.86
C LYS A 3 -21.00 3.50 -13.51
N GLU A 4 -21.42 4.27 -12.51
CA GLU A 4 -20.90 5.64 -12.37
C GLU A 4 -20.45 6.04 -10.95
N ARG A 5 -20.01 5.12 -10.10
CA ARG A 5 -19.72 5.49 -8.70
C ARG A 5 -18.49 4.88 -8.05
N LEU A 6 -17.41 4.71 -8.82
CA LEU A 6 -16.15 4.20 -8.28
C LEU A 6 -15.00 5.16 -8.62
N ALA A 7 -14.30 5.57 -7.55
CA ALA A 7 -13.16 6.47 -7.47
C ALA A 7 -13.46 7.97 -7.57
N ARG A 8 -12.78 8.78 -6.76
CA ARG A 8 -12.55 10.15 -7.19
C ARG A 8 -11.81 10.12 -8.55
N PRO A 9 -12.25 10.90 -9.54
CA PRO A 9 -11.70 10.86 -10.89
C PRO A 9 -10.23 11.33 -10.99
N ASP A 10 -9.65 11.87 -9.92
CA ASP A 10 -8.29 12.39 -9.86
C ASP A 10 -7.22 11.34 -9.51
N ILE A 11 -7.58 10.16 -9.00
CA ILE A 11 -6.62 9.08 -8.70
C ILE A 11 -6.73 8.00 -9.77
N LYS A 12 -5.91 8.09 -10.82
CA LYS A 12 -5.76 6.99 -11.79
C LYS A 12 -5.00 5.84 -11.11
N ARG A 13 -5.74 4.83 -10.66
CA ARG A 13 -5.13 3.59 -10.16
C ARG A 13 -4.60 2.78 -11.35
N GLY A 14 -3.36 3.04 -11.78
CA GLY A 14 -2.74 2.43 -12.97
C GLY A 14 -2.81 0.90 -12.98
N PHE A 15 -2.60 0.27 -11.82
CA PHE A 15 -2.70 -1.19 -11.68
C PHE A 15 -4.12 -1.75 -11.92
N LEU A 16 -5.18 -0.96 -11.73
CA LEU A 16 -6.56 -1.42 -11.99
C LEU A 16 -6.88 -1.59 -13.48
N LEU A 17 -6.02 -1.03 -14.34
CA LEU A 17 -6.10 -1.16 -15.80
C LEU A 17 -5.48 -2.47 -16.29
N LEU A 18 -4.73 -3.19 -15.44
CA LEU A 18 -4.15 -4.48 -15.80
C LEU A 18 -5.26 -5.54 -15.92
N ASN A 19 -5.23 -6.29 -17.02
CA ASN A 19 -6.13 -7.41 -17.24
C ASN A 19 -5.61 -8.68 -16.55
N LEU A 20 -5.61 -8.69 -15.22
CA LEU A 20 -5.07 -9.78 -14.37
C LEU A 20 -5.93 -11.07 -14.38
N ARG A 21 -6.82 -11.21 -15.38
CA ARG A 21 -7.70 -12.37 -15.53
C ARG A 21 -7.01 -13.57 -16.15
N THR A 22 -6.00 -13.35 -17.00
CA THR A 22 -5.18 -14.44 -17.53
C THR A 22 -4.02 -14.72 -16.58
N GLN A 23 -3.42 -15.90 -16.72
CA GLN A 23 -2.26 -16.26 -15.92
C GLN A 23 -1.02 -15.50 -16.38
N GLU A 24 -0.85 -15.30 -17.70
CA GLU A 24 0.31 -14.55 -18.21
C GLU A 24 0.34 -13.11 -17.70
N HIS A 25 -0.80 -12.42 -17.70
CA HIS A 25 -0.86 -11.05 -17.20
C HIS A 25 -0.65 -10.97 -15.68
N LEU A 26 -1.13 -11.96 -14.93
CA LEU A 26 -0.89 -12.01 -13.49
C LEU A 26 0.59 -12.26 -13.19
N VAL A 27 1.22 -13.20 -13.88
CA VAL A 27 2.65 -13.48 -13.76
C VAL A 27 3.48 -12.25 -14.10
N GLY A 28 3.21 -11.60 -15.23
CA GLY A 28 3.91 -10.38 -15.63
C GLY A 28 3.82 -9.28 -14.57
N PHE A 29 2.62 -9.07 -14.02
CA PHE A 29 2.42 -8.14 -12.90
C PHE A 29 3.22 -8.51 -11.64
N LEU A 30 3.24 -9.79 -11.27
CA LEU A 30 4.00 -10.25 -10.10
C LEU A 30 5.52 -10.10 -10.30
N CYS A 31 6.01 -10.33 -11.52
CA CYS A 31 7.40 -10.06 -11.89
C CYS A 31 7.73 -8.57 -11.76
N GLU A 32 6.86 -7.68 -12.26
CA GLU A 32 7.05 -6.22 -12.16
C GLU A 32 6.99 -5.74 -10.70
N LEU A 33 6.14 -6.34 -9.87
CA LEU A 33 6.06 -6.03 -8.45
C LEU A 33 7.34 -6.47 -7.69
N GLY A 34 8.03 -7.50 -8.19
CA GLY A 34 9.31 -8.00 -7.66
C GLY A 34 9.20 -8.79 -6.35
N GLY A 35 7.98 -9.09 -5.88
CA GLY A 35 7.74 -9.72 -4.57
C GLY A 35 7.62 -11.24 -4.61
N THR A 36 7.56 -11.82 -5.80
CA THR A 36 7.44 -13.27 -5.99
C THR A 36 8.79 -13.84 -6.43
N PRO A 37 9.39 -14.76 -5.65
CA PRO A 37 10.66 -15.38 -6.02
C PRO A 37 10.58 -16.11 -7.37
N PRO A 38 11.65 -16.13 -8.19
CA PRO A 38 11.68 -16.86 -9.46
C PRO A 38 11.31 -18.33 -9.33
N GLU A 39 11.72 -19.00 -8.25
CA GLU A 39 11.42 -20.40 -8.00
C GLU A 39 9.91 -20.65 -7.83
N VAL A 40 9.15 -19.64 -7.39
CA VAL A 40 7.68 -19.72 -7.31
C VAL A 40 7.04 -19.47 -8.68
N LEU A 41 7.65 -18.62 -9.51
CA LEU A 41 7.18 -18.33 -10.86
C LEU A 41 7.45 -19.49 -11.82
N ASP A 42 8.49 -20.26 -11.57
CA ASP A 42 8.91 -21.43 -12.35
C ASP A 42 8.16 -22.73 -11.96
N GLU A 43 7.32 -22.70 -10.92
CA GLU A 43 6.53 -23.85 -10.43
C GLU A 43 5.04 -23.70 -10.79
N PRO A 44 4.55 -24.31 -11.90
CA PRO A 44 3.20 -24.06 -12.42
C PRO A 44 2.09 -24.41 -11.44
N GLU A 45 2.24 -25.50 -10.68
CA GLU A 45 1.23 -26.00 -9.74
C GLU A 45 1.05 -25.04 -8.55
N LEU A 46 2.16 -24.47 -8.06
CA LEU A 46 2.14 -23.47 -7.00
C LEU A 46 1.58 -22.14 -7.52
N LEU A 47 1.98 -21.75 -8.73
CA LEU A 47 1.50 -20.54 -9.38
C LEU A 47 -0.01 -20.59 -9.66
N ASP A 48 -0.56 -21.73 -10.07
CA ASP A 48 -2.00 -21.93 -10.28
C ASP A 48 -2.80 -21.72 -8.99
N TYR A 49 -2.30 -22.31 -7.89
CA TYR A 49 -2.90 -22.14 -6.56
C TYR A 49 -2.86 -20.67 -6.10
N LEU A 50 -1.69 -20.04 -6.16
CA LEU A 50 -1.50 -18.63 -5.77
C LEU A 50 -2.30 -17.68 -6.66
N SER A 51 -2.40 -17.97 -7.96
CA SER A 51 -3.14 -17.14 -8.92
C SER A 51 -4.61 -17.00 -8.53
N SER A 52 -5.22 -18.07 -8.03
CA SER A 52 -6.61 -18.07 -7.58
C SER A 52 -6.82 -17.17 -6.37
N LEU A 53 -5.92 -17.24 -5.39
CA LEU A 53 -5.94 -16.39 -4.18
C LEU A 53 -5.68 -14.92 -4.53
N LEU A 54 -4.63 -14.64 -5.30
CA LEU A 54 -4.24 -13.29 -5.68
C LEU A 54 -5.32 -12.61 -6.53
N ARG A 55 -6.00 -13.34 -7.42
CA ARG A 55 -7.14 -12.79 -8.18
C ARG A 55 -8.28 -12.36 -7.27
N MET A 56 -8.54 -13.09 -6.19
CA MET A 56 -9.55 -12.71 -5.20
C MET A 56 -9.15 -11.40 -4.50
N ASP A 57 -7.93 -11.31 -4.01
CA ASP A 57 -7.41 -10.11 -3.33
C ASP A 57 -7.42 -8.89 -4.26
N LEU A 58 -6.95 -9.05 -5.49
CA LEU A 58 -6.95 -8.00 -6.52
C LEU A 58 -8.37 -7.58 -6.92
N THR A 59 -9.34 -8.52 -6.91
CA THR A 59 -10.74 -8.21 -7.16
C THR A 59 -11.33 -7.35 -6.04
N ILE A 60 -10.99 -7.64 -4.78
CA ILE A 60 -11.37 -6.83 -3.63
C ILE A 60 -10.75 -5.43 -3.74
N LEU A 61 -9.45 -5.32 -4.02
CA LEU A 61 -8.76 -4.03 -4.20
C LEU A 61 -9.38 -3.19 -5.33
N LYS A 62 -9.75 -3.84 -6.45
CA LYS A 62 -10.40 -3.18 -7.59
C LYS A 62 -11.81 -2.69 -7.29
N SER A 63 -12.56 -3.48 -6.52
CA SER A 63 -13.94 -3.18 -6.17
C SER A 63 -14.08 -2.31 -4.92
N TYR A 64 -12.97 -2.05 -4.21
CA TYR A 64 -12.99 -1.28 -2.98
C TYR A 64 -13.52 0.14 -3.25
N PRO A 65 -14.67 0.52 -2.65
CA PRO A 65 -15.27 1.81 -2.88
C PRO A 65 -14.38 2.89 -2.27
N ASP A 66 -14.13 3.93 -3.05
CA ASP A 66 -13.50 5.13 -2.53
C ASP A 66 -14.52 5.92 -1.72
N ASP A 67 -14.72 5.54 -0.46
CA ASP A 67 -15.54 6.30 0.49
C ASP A 67 -14.72 7.42 1.14
N SER A 68 -14.30 8.38 0.32
CA SER A 68 -13.55 9.59 0.71
C SER A 68 -14.33 10.54 1.64
N ARG A 69 -15.46 10.11 2.22
CA ARG A 69 -16.25 10.88 3.18
C ARG A 69 -15.67 10.87 4.59
N TYR A 70 -14.79 9.92 4.91
CA TYR A 70 -14.20 9.78 6.24
C TYR A 70 -12.81 10.42 6.29
N VAL A 71 -12.75 11.60 6.90
CA VAL A 71 -11.49 12.28 7.23
C VAL A 71 -11.04 11.80 8.61
N LEU A 72 -9.85 11.22 8.69
CA LEU A 72 -9.27 10.76 9.94
C LEU A 72 -8.84 11.95 10.81
N ASN A 73 -8.91 11.81 12.13
CA ASN A 73 -8.42 12.80 13.09
C ASN A 73 -7.02 12.46 13.63
N VAL A 74 -6.27 11.61 12.91
CA VAL A 74 -4.91 11.18 13.27
C VAL A 74 -3.90 11.62 12.20
N PRO A 75 -2.67 12.02 12.56
CA PRO A 75 -1.66 12.37 11.57
C PRO A 75 -1.34 11.16 10.68
N LEU A 76 -1.19 11.38 9.37
CA LEU A 76 -0.80 10.35 8.42
C LEU A 76 0.63 10.59 7.92
N CYS A 77 1.39 9.51 7.81
CA CYS A 77 2.67 9.51 7.10
C CYS A 77 2.59 8.51 5.94
N VAL A 78 2.73 9.04 4.72
CA VAL A 78 2.61 8.29 3.47
C VAL A 78 4.00 8.17 2.85
N TYR A 79 4.38 6.95 2.48
CA TYR A 79 5.65 6.66 1.81
C TYR A 79 5.38 6.16 0.40
N TYR A 80 6.23 6.54 -0.55
CA TYR A 80 6.24 5.98 -1.90
C TYR A 80 7.68 5.74 -2.35
N GLY A 81 7.88 4.73 -3.20
CA GLY A 81 9.18 4.43 -3.80
C GLY A 81 9.46 5.37 -4.98
N GLU A 82 10.65 5.96 -5.05
CA GLU A 82 11.05 6.84 -6.17
C GLU A 82 11.10 6.10 -7.51
N GLY A 83 11.35 4.78 -7.48
CA GLY A 83 11.34 3.89 -8.63
C GLY A 83 10.05 3.08 -8.77
N ASP A 84 9.01 3.36 -7.98
CA ASP A 84 7.71 2.68 -8.12
C ASP A 84 6.93 3.25 -9.30
N LEU A 85 6.93 2.50 -10.41
CA LEU A 85 6.24 2.89 -11.64
C LEU A 85 4.71 2.76 -11.54
N MET A 86 4.19 2.11 -10.50
CA MET A 86 2.75 1.96 -10.26
C MET A 86 2.20 3.01 -9.31
N VAL A 87 3.04 3.53 -8.42
CA VAL A 87 2.68 4.50 -7.39
C VAL A 87 3.67 5.66 -7.40
N GLY A 88 3.50 6.56 -8.37
CA GLY A 88 4.34 7.75 -8.51
C GLY A 88 3.94 8.92 -7.60
N GLN A 89 4.80 9.95 -7.60
CA GLN A 89 4.61 11.18 -6.82
C GLN A 89 3.27 11.87 -7.13
N GLU A 90 2.76 11.74 -8.35
CA GLU A 90 1.49 12.31 -8.81
C GLU A 90 0.27 11.77 -8.05
N LEU A 91 0.38 10.58 -7.44
CA LEU A 91 -0.70 9.98 -6.64
C LEU A 91 -0.66 10.43 -5.18
N MET A 92 0.34 11.20 -4.77
CA MET A 92 0.55 11.62 -3.39
C MET A 92 -0.33 12.81 -2.95
N PRO A 93 -0.54 13.88 -3.73
CA PRO A 93 -1.32 15.04 -3.29
C PRO A 93 -2.73 14.73 -2.76
N PRO A 94 -3.51 13.80 -3.36
CA PRO A 94 -4.83 13.44 -2.85
C PRO A 94 -4.86 12.92 -1.40
N TRP A 95 -3.74 12.37 -0.90
CA TRP A 95 -3.63 11.91 0.49
C TRP A 95 -3.89 13.01 1.51
N GLY A 96 -3.62 14.27 1.17
CA GLY A 96 -3.88 15.43 2.03
C GLY A 96 -5.34 15.57 2.48
N GLY A 97 -6.28 15.00 1.72
CA GLY A 97 -7.72 15.02 2.06
C GLY A 97 -8.16 13.98 3.09
N TYR A 98 -7.31 13.01 3.44
CA TYR A 98 -7.70 11.87 4.29
C TYR A 98 -7.45 12.09 5.79
N SER A 99 -6.85 13.21 6.20
CA SER A 99 -6.67 13.54 7.61
C SER A 99 -6.80 15.04 7.90
N SER A 100 -7.50 15.36 8.98
CA SER A 100 -7.60 16.72 9.54
C SER A 100 -6.45 17.07 10.49
N ALA A 101 -5.66 16.08 10.91
CA ALA A 101 -4.51 16.27 11.80
C ALA A 101 -3.18 16.43 11.04
N GLY A 102 -3.23 16.47 9.70
CA GLY A 102 -2.08 16.68 8.82
C GLY A 102 -1.56 15.39 8.18
N VAL A 103 -0.90 15.56 7.04
CA VAL A 103 -0.35 14.48 6.21
C VAL A 103 1.09 14.82 5.84
N SER A 104 2.02 13.92 6.12
CA SER A 104 3.41 14.00 5.70
C SER A 104 3.69 12.98 4.61
N ILE A 105 4.30 13.40 3.52
CA ILE A 105 4.60 12.55 2.35
C ILE A 105 6.11 12.42 2.25
N ARG A 106 6.60 11.19 2.09
CA ARG A 106 8.03 10.89 1.99
C ARG A 106 8.32 10.02 0.77
N SER A 107 9.26 10.45 -0.04
CA SER A 107 9.87 9.55 -1.03
C SER A 107 10.87 8.63 -0.32
N TRP A 108 11.04 7.43 -0.85
CA TRP A 108 12.05 6.49 -0.40
C TRP A 108 12.77 5.90 -1.62
N PRO A 109 14.11 5.73 -1.59
CA PRO A 109 14.81 5.08 -2.68
C PRO A 109 14.32 3.64 -2.85
N GLY A 110 14.08 3.23 -4.09
CA GLY A 110 13.64 1.87 -4.42
C GLY A 110 12.29 1.84 -5.15
N GLY A 111 11.87 0.62 -5.49
CA GLY A 111 10.64 0.35 -6.25
C GLY A 111 9.43 0.04 -5.35
N PRO A 112 8.49 -0.79 -5.84
CA PRO A 112 7.32 -1.21 -5.06
C PRO A 112 7.66 -1.86 -3.70
N LEU A 113 8.84 -2.49 -3.60
CA LEU A 113 9.34 -3.15 -2.40
C LEU A 113 10.39 -2.33 -1.63
N HIS A 114 10.44 -1.01 -1.84
CA HIS A 114 11.37 -0.10 -1.16
C HIS A 114 11.53 -0.28 0.37
N PRO A 115 10.51 -0.73 1.16
CA PRO A 115 10.71 -0.98 2.59
C PRO A 115 11.70 -2.13 2.89
N TYR A 116 11.87 -3.06 1.95
CA TYR A 116 12.70 -4.26 2.09
C TYR A 116 14.13 -4.07 1.57
N ASP A 117 14.37 -3.06 0.74
CA ASP A 117 15.70 -2.76 0.21
C ASP A 117 16.66 -2.31 1.33
N ARG A 118 16.14 -1.51 2.28
CA ARG A 118 16.89 -0.98 3.44
C ARG A 118 16.04 -1.02 4.71
N PRO A 119 15.73 -2.21 5.26
CA PRO A 119 14.71 -2.38 6.28
C PRO A 119 15.05 -1.66 7.60
N ALA A 120 16.33 -1.61 7.98
CA ALA A 120 16.77 -0.92 9.18
C ALA A 120 16.61 0.62 9.06
N GLU A 121 17.00 1.19 7.93
CA GLU A 121 16.86 2.63 7.66
C GLU A 121 15.39 3.02 7.56
N PHE A 122 14.58 2.24 6.85
CA PHE A 122 13.14 2.49 6.71
C PHE A 122 12.43 2.40 8.06
N ALA A 123 12.75 1.39 8.88
CA ALA A 123 12.22 1.26 10.23
C ALA A 123 12.63 2.43 11.12
N ALA A 124 13.90 2.86 11.09
CA ALA A 124 14.38 4.00 11.85
C ALA A 124 13.65 5.29 11.46
N GLN A 125 13.46 5.54 10.16
CA GLN A 125 12.71 6.69 9.67
C GLN A 125 11.25 6.67 10.17
N ARG A 126 10.57 5.53 10.06
CA ARG A 126 9.19 5.37 10.58
C ARG A 126 9.09 5.66 12.07
N VAL A 127 10.05 5.19 12.87
CA VAL A 127 10.10 5.48 14.31
C VAL A 127 10.26 6.98 14.56
N ASN A 128 11.12 7.66 13.79
CA ASN A 128 11.28 9.11 13.89
C ASN A 128 9.99 9.85 13.54
N ASP A 129 9.27 9.42 12.51
CA ASP A 129 8.00 10.04 12.09
C ASP A 129 6.89 9.87 13.12
N VAL A 130 6.79 8.68 13.72
CA VAL A 130 5.86 8.45 14.83
C VAL A 130 6.20 9.32 16.04
N ARG A 131 7.50 9.49 16.35
CA ARG A 131 7.95 10.33 17.48
C ARG A 131 7.72 11.82 17.25
N ALA A 132 7.87 12.28 16.01
CA ALA A 132 7.66 13.67 15.62
C ALA A 132 6.17 14.03 15.49
N SER A 133 5.30 13.03 15.36
CA SER A 133 3.86 13.21 15.20
C SER A 133 3.23 13.87 16.45
N PRO A 134 2.36 14.88 16.28
CA PRO A 134 1.63 15.47 17.39
C PRO A 134 0.84 14.42 18.18
N ARG A 135 0.97 14.43 19.51
CA ARG A 135 0.14 13.56 20.35
C ARG A 135 -1.31 13.98 20.25
N LEU A 136 -2.19 13.02 20.01
CA LEU A 136 -3.62 13.27 19.98
C LEU A 136 -4.13 13.59 21.39
N PRO A 137 -5.04 14.58 21.55
CA PRO A 137 -5.68 14.84 22.83
C PRO A 137 -6.32 13.57 23.39
N GLY A 138 -6.03 13.23 24.65
CA GLY A 138 -6.58 12.05 25.32
C GLY A 138 -5.84 10.73 25.09
N SER A 139 -4.74 10.73 24.33
CA SER A 139 -3.87 9.55 24.22
C SER A 139 -3.09 9.32 25.53
N ARG A 140 -3.46 8.28 26.29
CA ARG A 140 -2.66 7.81 27.44
C ARG A 140 -1.33 7.24 26.91
N PRO A 141 -0.19 7.48 27.58
CA PRO A 141 1.04 6.77 27.24
C PRO A 141 0.79 5.27 27.40
N THR A 142 0.99 4.52 26.31
CA THR A 142 0.92 3.06 26.34
C THR A 142 2.06 2.58 27.23
N VAL A 143 1.76 2.16 28.45
CA VAL A 143 2.68 1.33 29.23
C VAL A 143 2.89 0.08 28.41
N ARG A 144 4.13 -0.20 28.01
CA ARG A 144 4.50 -1.44 27.33
C ARG A 144 4.20 -2.57 28.32
N GLN A 145 3.04 -3.21 28.20
CA GLN A 145 2.81 -4.49 28.85
C GLN A 145 3.75 -5.47 28.15
N GLU A 146 4.70 -6.02 28.90
CA GLU A 146 5.45 -7.18 28.43
C GLU A 146 4.43 -8.28 28.15
N ALA A 147 4.33 -8.70 26.89
CA ALA A 147 3.49 -9.82 26.52
C ALA A 147 4.08 -11.08 27.16
N SER A 148 3.51 -11.50 28.28
CA SER A 148 3.77 -12.81 28.87
C SER A 148 3.04 -13.86 28.03
N TRP A 149 3.76 -14.49 27.10
CA TRP A 149 3.31 -15.72 26.49
C TRP A 149 3.68 -16.86 27.44
N GLY A 150 2.74 -17.21 28.31
CA GLY A 150 2.81 -18.42 29.14
C GLY A 150 2.47 -19.67 28.35
#